data_AF-A0A5M5BSY1-F1
#
_entry.id   AF-A0A5M5BSY1-F1
#
_cell.length_a   1.000
_cell.length_b   1.000
_cell.length_c   1.000
_cell.angle_alpha   90.00
_cell.angle_beta   90.00
_cell.angle_gamma   90.00
#
_symmetry.space_group_name_H-M   'P 1'
#
loop_
_entity.id
_entity.type
_entity.pdbx_description
1 polymer ?
#
loop_
_entity_poly.entity_id
_entity_poly.type
_entity_poly.pdbx_seq_one_letter_code
_entity_poly.pdbx_strand_id
1 'polypeptide(L)'
;YMATNDGKLGIARLQFGNVVLMPQNAAGSGDNSFQVIHGTNMAPPHTYIASYLWMQHGFKADALIHFGTHGSLEFTPRKQVALCSNDWPDRLVGAVPHFYIYSIGNVGEGMMAKRRSYATIQSYLTPPFLESSVRGIYRELMEKIKIYNNSHKENKDQESLAVKTLTVKMGIHRDLGLDSIANKPYTEDEIARVENFAEELATEKITGQLYTMGVPYEAERITSSVYAMATEPIAYSLLALDKQRGKATDAVSKHRSLFTQQYLTPARHLVEKLLANPALATDELICRTAGITAQELAKARQIEADRNAPKGMMAMMMAASAKSEQSDEKKAGKGHPASVSKEGSPHGQMPESMKEAMKKMGANMDPEKAMEMAKSMGASPEALKKMEAGMKANKEKAAGSSDKQGNSGKQEKPQGMAAMMAAMGKAPKEYSKEEIELALAIAEVERTIKNVGNYKNALLTSPEEELSSLMNALKGGYTAPTPGGDPIANPNALPTGRNMYAINAEATPTESAWEKGIALAKQTIDTYKQRHNDSIPRKVSYTLWSSEFIETGGATIAQVLYMLGV
;
A
#
# COMPACT_ATOMS: atom_id res chain seq x y z
N TYR A 1 36.95 -0.34 -23.38
CA TYR A 1 35.53 0.04 -23.54
C TYR A 1 35.26 0.28 -25.02
N MET A 2 34.07 -0.03 -25.53
CA MET A 2 33.70 -0.08 -26.96
C MET A 2 33.97 1.24 -27.71
N ALA A 3 35.23 1.52 -28.02
CA ALA A 3 35.68 2.71 -28.71
C ALA A 3 36.84 2.31 -29.63
N THR A 4 36.80 2.76 -30.88
CA THR A 4 37.86 2.55 -31.85
C THR A 4 38.90 3.67 -31.75
N ASN A 5 40.12 3.42 -32.26
CA ASN A 5 41.21 4.39 -32.21
C ASN A 5 40.93 5.69 -32.97
N ASP A 6 39.98 5.68 -33.91
CA ASP A 6 39.48 6.86 -34.64
C ASP A 6 38.31 7.58 -33.92
N GLY A 7 38.04 7.23 -32.66
CA GLY A 7 37.07 7.94 -31.80
C GLY A 7 35.61 7.54 -32.00
N LYS A 8 35.30 6.45 -32.72
CA LYS A 8 33.92 5.95 -32.83
C LYS A 8 33.56 5.11 -31.62
N LEU A 9 32.32 5.24 -31.17
CA LEU A 9 31.77 4.44 -30.08
C LEU A 9 30.98 3.25 -30.65
N GLY A 10 31.26 2.05 -30.13
CA GLY A 10 30.52 0.85 -30.45
C GLY A 10 29.25 0.73 -29.59
N ILE A 11 28.16 0.30 -30.23
CA ILE A 11 26.85 0.10 -29.57
C ILE A 11 26.44 -1.35 -29.77
N ALA A 12 26.49 -2.13 -28.68
CA ALA A 12 26.04 -3.51 -28.68
C ALA A 12 24.50 -3.56 -28.75
N ARG A 13 23.95 -4.26 -29.75
CA ARG A 13 22.51 -4.37 -29.99
C ARG A 13 22.16 -5.60 -30.81
N LEU A 14 20.94 -6.11 -30.62
CA LEU A 14 20.29 -7.07 -31.51
C LEU A 14 19.08 -6.39 -32.14
N GLN A 15 19.01 -6.35 -33.48
CA GLN A 15 17.90 -5.71 -34.19
C GLN A 15 17.06 -6.75 -34.94
N PHE A 16 15.75 -6.73 -34.68
CA PHE A 16 14.73 -7.55 -35.32
C PHE A 16 13.71 -6.62 -35.99
N GLY A 17 14.00 -6.16 -37.21
CA GLY A 17 13.17 -5.16 -37.89
C GLY A 17 13.09 -3.85 -37.09
N ASN A 18 11.88 -3.53 -36.62
CA ASN A 18 11.57 -2.31 -35.84
C ASN A 18 11.70 -2.52 -34.31
N VAL A 19 12.24 -3.65 -33.87
CA VAL A 19 12.52 -3.90 -32.45
C VAL A 19 14.02 -4.04 -32.26
N VAL A 20 14.57 -3.34 -31.27
CA VAL A 20 15.99 -3.44 -30.91
C VAL A 20 16.09 -3.81 -29.44
N LEU A 21 16.87 -4.86 -29.16
CA LEU A 21 17.24 -5.26 -27.80
C LEU A 21 18.66 -4.78 -27.53
N MET A 22 18.85 -4.08 -26.42
CA MET A 22 20.14 -3.53 -26.00
C MET A 22 20.40 -3.84 -24.53
N PRO A 23 21.59 -4.32 -24.16
CA PRO A 23 21.99 -4.34 -22.77
C PRO A 23 22.14 -2.90 -22.25
N GLN A 24 21.66 -2.63 -21.05
CA GLN A 24 21.98 -1.37 -20.38
C GLN A 24 23.45 -1.44 -19.93
N ASN A 25 24.28 -0.55 -20.48
CA ASN A 25 25.67 -0.43 -20.04
C ASN A 25 25.73 0.03 -18.57
N ALA A 26 26.86 -0.19 -17.90
CA ALA A 26 27.08 0.36 -16.57
C ALA A 26 27.09 1.91 -16.59
N ALA A 27 26.34 2.53 -15.66
CA ALA A 27 26.27 3.99 -15.53
C ALA A 27 27.46 4.60 -14.74
N GLY A 28 28.36 3.76 -14.23
CA GLY A 28 29.56 4.16 -13.50
C GLY A 28 30.73 3.20 -13.73
N SER A 29 31.87 3.51 -13.12
CA SER A 29 33.09 2.70 -13.18
C SER A 29 33.56 2.34 -11.77
N GLY A 30 34.06 1.12 -11.55
CA GLY A 30 34.64 0.68 -10.29
C GLY A 30 34.37 -0.80 -10.02
N ASP A 31 34.99 -1.34 -8.95
CA ASP A 31 34.91 -2.76 -8.59
C ASP A 31 33.63 -3.11 -7.79
N ASN A 32 32.90 -2.10 -7.32
CA ASN A 32 31.65 -2.28 -6.57
C ASN A 32 30.43 -2.23 -7.51
N SER A 33 29.98 -3.41 -7.96
CA SER A 33 28.83 -3.56 -8.86
C SER A 33 27.55 -2.92 -8.33
N PHE A 34 27.33 -2.92 -7.01
CA PHE A 34 26.17 -2.29 -6.38
C PHE A 34 26.18 -0.77 -6.58
N GLN A 35 27.31 -0.10 -6.28
CA GLN A 35 27.44 1.35 -6.47
C GLN A 35 27.38 1.76 -7.94
N VAL A 36 27.91 0.93 -8.83
CA VAL A 36 27.87 1.18 -10.27
C VAL A 36 26.43 1.22 -10.81
N ILE A 37 25.50 0.47 -10.20
CA ILE A 37 24.09 0.43 -10.58
C ILE A 37 23.26 1.47 -9.80
N HIS A 38 23.46 1.58 -8.49
CA HIS A 38 22.66 2.44 -7.59
C HIS A 38 23.19 3.87 -7.46
N GLY A 39 24.05 4.28 -8.40
CA GLY A 39 24.55 5.64 -8.55
C GLY A 39 25.97 5.83 -8.03
N THR A 40 26.81 6.41 -8.89
CA THR A 40 28.10 6.98 -8.53
C THR A 40 28.02 8.49 -8.76
N ASN A 41 28.68 9.33 -7.96
CA ASN A 41 28.70 10.79 -8.18
C ASN A 41 29.61 11.19 -9.36
N MET A 42 29.44 10.54 -10.50
CA MET A 42 30.20 10.74 -11.72
C MET A 42 29.27 10.82 -12.93
N ALA A 43 29.75 11.47 -13.99
CA ALA A 43 29.07 11.43 -15.27
C ALA A 43 29.06 9.98 -15.81
N PRO A 44 27.95 9.50 -16.39
CA PRO A 44 27.93 8.20 -17.05
C PRO A 44 28.99 8.14 -18.17
N PRO A 45 29.62 6.98 -18.38
CA PRO A 45 30.60 6.81 -19.46
C PRO A 45 30.01 7.15 -20.83
N HIS A 46 30.85 7.58 -21.79
CA HIS A 46 30.39 7.87 -23.15
C HIS A 46 29.67 6.70 -23.83
N THR A 47 30.06 5.46 -23.53
CA THR A 47 29.37 4.26 -24.02
C THR A 47 27.97 4.08 -23.44
N TYR A 48 27.70 4.60 -22.23
CA TYR A 48 26.35 4.65 -21.67
C TYR A 48 25.51 5.70 -22.40
N ILE A 49 26.05 6.91 -22.52
CA ILE A 49 25.39 8.05 -23.17
C ILE A 49 25.07 7.75 -24.64
N ALA A 50 26.04 7.19 -25.37
CA ALA A 50 25.91 6.90 -26.79
C ALA A 50 24.77 5.91 -27.08
N SER A 51 24.53 4.91 -26.23
CA SER A 51 23.42 3.97 -26.39
C SER A 51 22.07 4.66 -26.41
N TYR A 52 21.84 5.60 -25.48
CA TYR A 52 20.59 6.36 -25.39
C TYR A 52 20.45 7.40 -26.51
N LEU A 53 21.53 8.12 -26.85
CA LEU A 53 21.50 9.09 -27.95
C LEU A 53 21.29 8.39 -29.30
N TRP A 54 21.85 7.20 -29.48
CA TRP A 54 21.59 6.39 -30.66
C TRP A 54 20.15 5.89 -30.70
N MET A 55 19.57 5.47 -29.56
CA MET A 55 18.16 5.12 -29.48
C MET A 55 17.26 6.29 -29.93
N GLN A 56 17.54 7.51 -29.47
CA GLN A 56 16.77 8.71 -29.83
C GLN A 56 16.99 9.17 -31.29
N HIS A 57 18.23 9.24 -31.75
CA HIS A 57 18.57 9.95 -33.00
C HIS A 57 18.97 9.00 -34.14
N GLY A 58 19.57 7.86 -33.81
CA GLY A 58 20.01 6.86 -34.77
C GLY A 58 18.90 5.89 -35.14
N PHE A 59 18.37 5.17 -34.15
CA PHE A 59 17.23 4.26 -34.33
C PHE A 59 15.91 5.02 -34.46
N LYS A 60 15.78 6.15 -33.76
CA LYS A 60 14.55 6.94 -33.67
C LYS A 60 13.40 6.13 -33.10
N ALA A 61 13.63 5.56 -31.92
CA ALA A 61 12.62 4.78 -31.22
C ALA A 61 11.36 5.60 -30.96
N ASP A 62 10.19 5.03 -31.27
CA ASP A 62 8.89 5.60 -30.89
C ASP A 62 8.56 5.36 -29.41
N ALA A 63 9.17 4.34 -28.80
CA ALA A 63 9.01 4.01 -27.39
C ALA A 63 10.29 3.36 -26.84
N LEU A 64 10.59 3.63 -25.58
CA LEU A 64 11.65 2.99 -24.80
C LEU A 64 11.01 2.06 -23.77
N ILE A 65 11.45 0.80 -23.71
CA ILE A 65 11.04 -0.14 -22.67
C ILE A 65 12.27 -0.59 -21.91
N HIS A 66 12.31 -0.34 -20.61
CA HIS A 66 13.27 -1.00 -19.73
C HIS A 66 12.64 -2.22 -19.05
N PHE A 67 13.49 -3.24 -18.85
CA PHE A 67 13.16 -4.49 -18.19
C PHE A 67 13.99 -4.63 -16.92
N GLY A 68 13.36 -5.10 -15.84
CA GLY A 68 14.03 -5.40 -14.57
C GLY A 68 13.93 -4.26 -13.56
N THR A 69 14.07 -4.61 -12.29
CA THR A 69 13.78 -3.70 -11.16
C THR A 69 14.97 -2.84 -10.74
N HIS A 70 16.11 -2.87 -11.43
CA HIS A 70 17.31 -2.13 -11.02
C HIS A 70 17.98 -1.47 -12.22
N GLY A 71 17.25 -0.59 -12.90
CA GLY A 71 17.85 0.26 -13.92
C GLY A 71 18.88 1.18 -13.30
N SER A 72 19.98 1.43 -14.01
CA SER A 72 20.99 2.38 -13.53
C SER A 72 20.66 3.84 -13.88
N LEU A 73 19.68 4.07 -14.77
CA LEU A 73 19.37 5.38 -15.34
C LEU A 73 18.81 6.32 -14.27
N GLU A 74 17.80 5.87 -13.56
CA GLU A 74 17.11 6.59 -12.49
C GLU A 74 18.03 6.92 -11.29
N PHE A 75 19.16 6.23 -11.13
CA PHE A 75 20.13 6.48 -10.07
C PHE A 75 21.34 7.32 -10.49
N THR A 76 21.37 7.79 -11.73
CA THR A 76 22.39 8.76 -12.16
C THR A 76 22.32 10.05 -11.30
N PRO A 77 23.43 10.79 -11.14
CA PRO A 77 23.49 11.96 -10.24
C PRO A 77 22.45 13.05 -10.52
N ARG A 78 22.43 14.04 -9.62
CA ARG A 78 21.64 15.30 -9.67
C ARG A 78 20.26 15.21 -8.97
N LYS A 79 19.22 15.83 -9.51
CA LYS A 79 17.95 16.10 -8.81
C LYS A 79 17.14 14.84 -8.59
N GLN A 80 16.50 14.71 -7.43
CA GLN A 80 15.64 13.55 -7.12
C GLN A 80 14.30 13.55 -7.88
N VAL A 81 13.78 14.73 -8.26
CA VAL A 81 12.50 14.92 -8.96
C VAL A 81 12.50 16.28 -9.65
N ALA A 82 11.54 16.55 -10.55
CA ALA A 82 11.43 17.81 -11.30
C ALA A 82 12.74 18.12 -12.05
N LEU A 83 13.10 17.17 -12.91
CA LEU A 83 14.35 17.18 -13.65
C LEU A 83 14.45 18.42 -14.55
N CYS A 84 15.67 18.78 -14.89
CA CYS A 84 16.00 19.77 -15.90
C CYS A 84 17.11 19.26 -16.82
N SER A 85 17.54 20.12 -17.73
CA SER A 85 18.57 19.85 -18.74
C SER A 85 19.91 19.36 -18.21
N ASN A 86 20.17 19.51 -16.91
CA ASN A 86 21.41 19.09 -16.26
C ASN A 86 21.31 17.68 -15.66
N ASP A 87 20.12 17.08 -15.67
CA ASP A 87 19.87 15.73 -15.16
C ASP A 87 20.06 14.71 -16.28
N TRP A 88 20.88 13.69 -16.04
CA TRP A 88 21.19 12.68 -17.05
C TRP A 88 19.95 11.98 -17.62
N PRO A 89 18.98 11.53 -16.80
CA PRO A 89 17.83 10.84 -17.36
C PRO A 89 16.98 11.72 -18.27
N ASP A 90 16.88 13.02 -17.96
CA ASP A 90 16.16 13.99 -18.79
C ASP A 90 16.81 14.12 -20.18
N ARG A 91 18.14 14.06 -20.27
CA ARG A 91 18.87 14.05 -21.55
C ARG A 91 18.80 12.72 -22.28
N LEU A 92 18.90 11.62 -21.55
CA LEU A 92 19.06 10.28 -22.12
C LEU A 92 17.72 9.63 -22.50
N VAL A 93 16.64 9.93 -21.79
CA VAL A 93 15.26 9.56 -22.21
C VAL A 93 14.75 10.57 -23.24
N GLY A 94 14.96 11.86 -22.99
CA GLY A 94 14.44 12.93 -23.83
C GLY A 94 12.91 12.92 -23.89
N ALA A 95 12.35 13.07 -25.07
CA ALA A 95 10.90 13.08 -25.31
C ALA A 95 10.31 11.70 -25.64
N VAL A 96 11.12 10.64 -25.64
CA VAL A 96 10.66 9.29 -25.99
C VAL A 96 9.77 8.74 -24.87
N PRO A 97 8.52 8.31 -25.15
CA PRO A 97 7.69 7.63 -24.18
C PRO A 97 8.43 6.45 -23.56
N HIS A 98 8.56 6.48 -22.24
CA HIS A 98 9.33 5.49 -21.48
C HIS A 98 8.38 4.60 -20.67
N PHE A 99 8.42 3.30 -20.97
CA PHE A 99 7.72 2.27 -20.23
C PHE A 99 8.71 1.44 -19.43
N TYR A 100 8.29 1.00 -18.25
CA TYR A 100 9.14 0.19 -17.38
C TYR A 100 8.35 -0.99 -16.84
N ILE A 101 8.82 -2.20 -17.16
CA ILE A 101 8.22 -3.44 -16.66
C ILE A 101 8.80 -3.72 -15.27
N TYR A 102 7.93 -3.67 -14.25
CA TYR A 102 8.36 -3.62 -12.84
C TYR A 102 7.54 -4.57 -11.97
N SER A 103 8.18 -5.23 -11.01
CA SER A 103 7.47 -6.10 -10.06
C SER A 103 6.54 -5.26 -9.17
N ILE A 104 5.31 -5.74 -8.95
CA ILE A 104 4.36 -5.11 -8.02
C ILE A 104 4.93 -4.94 -6.60
N GLY A 105 5.84 -5.82 -6.19
CA GLY A 105 6.44 -5.78 -4.85
C GLY A 105 7.52 -4.72 -4.66
N ASN A 106 8.02 -4.08 -5.73
CA ASN A 106 9.12 -3.11 -5.62
C ASN A 106 8.66 -1.68 -5.91
N VAL A 107 7.83 -1.16 -5.01
CA VAL A 107 7.20 0.16 -5.14
C VAL A 107 8.21 1.29 -5.02
N GLY A 108 9.14 1.17 -4.06
CA GLY A 108 10.10 2.22 -3.73
C GLY A 108 10.98 2.63 -4.92
N GLU A 109 11.60 1.65 -5.57
CA GLU A 109 12.43 1.91 -6.74
C GLU A 109 11.58 2.20 -7.99
N GLY A 110 10.39 1.58 -8.11
CA GLY A 110 9.43 1.95 -9.15
C GLY A 110 9.08 3.44 -9.11
N MET A 111 8.94 4.04 -7.91
CA MET A 111 8.71 5.49 -7.79
C MET A 111 9.92 6.32 -8.21
N MET A 112 11.14 5.82 -7.97
CA MET A 112 12.35 6.45 -8.47
C MET A 112 12.35 6.49 -9.99
N ALA A 113 12.08 5.37 -10.66
CA ALA A 113 11.95 5.33 -12.11
C ALA A 113 10.89 6.33 -12.63
N LYS A 114 9.69 6.38 -12.02
CA LYS A 114 8.65 7.35 -12.44
C LYS A 114 9.14 8.80 -12.34
N ARG A 115 9.74 9.17 -11.20
CA ARG A 115 10.17 10.55 -10.92
C ARG A 115 11.43 10.95 -11.68
N ARG A 116 12.32 9.99 -11.95
CA ARG A 116 13.66 10.23 -12.48
C ARG A 116 13.87 9.79 -13.90
N SER A 117 12.95 9.09 -14.55
CA SER A 117 13.10 8.76 -15.97
C SER A 117 11.79 8.88 -16.75
N TYR A 118 10.77 9.54 -16.18
CA TYR A 118 9.44 9.71 -16.78
C TYR A 118 8.72 8.39 -17.10
N ALA A 119 9.11 7.32 -16.41
CA ALA A 119 8.59 5.99 -16.67
C ALA A 119 7.08 5.89 -16.38
N THR A 120 6.35 5.28 -17.31
CA THR A 120 5.06 4.66 -17.02
C THR A 120 5.29 3.21 -16.63
N ILE A 121 4.91 2.86 -15.40
CA ILE A 121 5.13 1.51 -14.89
C ILE A 121 4.07 0.57 -15.48
N GLN A 122 4.53 -0.57 -15.99
CA GLN A 122 3.73 -1.73 -16.31
C GLN A 122 4.02 -2.79 -15.26
N SER A 123 3.16 -2.87 -14.24
CA SER A 123 3.39 -3.77 -13.13
C SER A 123 3.20 -5.23 -13.55
N TYR A 124 3.99 -6.12 -12.97
CA TYR A 124 3.83 -7.56 -13.15
C TYR A 124 3.85 -8.30 -11.81
N LEU A 125 3.30 -9.51 -11.77
CA LEU A 125 3.19 -10.32 -10.56
C LEU A 125 4.53 -10.65 -9.89
N THR A 126 4.56 -10.75 -8.57
CA THR A 126 5.69 -11.39 -7.88
C THR A 126 5.76 -12.88 -8.26
N PRO A 127 6.86 -13.59 -8.00
CA PRO A 127 6.85 -15.03 -8.20
C PRO A 127 5.87 -15.73 -7.26
N PRO A 128 5.24 -16.83 -7.68
CA PRO A 128 4.25 -17.51 -6.87
C PRO A 128 4.87 -18.13 -5.62
N PHE A 129 4.15 -18.06 -4.51
CA PHE A 129 4.58 -18.62 -3.24
C PHE A 129 4.36 -20.14 -3.18
N LEU A 130 5.31 -20.82 -2.53
CA LEU A 130 5.16 -22.19 -2.03
C LEU A 130 5.11 -22.14 -0.49
N GLU A 131 4.27 -22.98 0.11
CA GLU A 131 4.42 -23.34 1.52
C GLU A 131 5.72 -24.15 1.69
N SER A 132 6.57 -23.80 2.64
CA SER A 132 7.85 -24.48 2.81
C SER A 132 7.62 -25.98 3.10
N SER A 133 8.35 -26.89 2.43
CA SER A 133 8.28 -28.35 2.71
C SER A 133 8.86 -28.73 4.09
N VAL A 134 9.07 -27.73 4.96
CA VAL A 134 9.77 -27.79 6.23
C VAL A 134 8.90 -28.43 7.33
N ARG A 135 7.57 -28.45 7.17
CA ARG A 135 6.67 -29.24 8.05
C ARG A 135 7.08 -30.71 8.15
N GLY A 136 7.50 -31.31 7.04
CA GLY A 136 7.98 -32.69 7.04
C GLY A 136 9.27 -32.87 7.86
N ILE A 137 10.14 -31.86 7.83
CA ILE A 137 11.43 -31.83 8.54
C ILE A 137 11.20 -31.74 10.05
N TYR A 138 10.32 -30.85 10.52
CA TYR A 138 10.05 -30.65 11.95
C TYR A 138 8.97 -31.57 12.54
N ARG A 139 8.38 -32.47 11.75
CA ARG A 139 7.27 -33.32 12.20
C ARG A 139 7.57 -34.07 13.49
N GLU A 140 8.75 -34.69 13.60
CA GLU A 140 9.14 -35.44 14.79
C GLU A 140 9.33 -34.52 16.01
N LEU A 141 9.91 -33.34 15.82
CA LEU A 141 10.08 -32.33 16.86
C LEU A 141 8.71 -31.84 17.37
N MET A 142 7.78 -31.53 16.46
CA MET A 142 6.43 -31.10 16.80
C MET A 142 5.63 -32.18 17.53
N GLU A 143 5.79 -33.45 17.15
CA GLU A 143 5.19 -34.59 17.87
C GLU A 143 5.69 -34.65 19.32
N LYS A 144 7.00 -34.48 19.55
CA LYS A 144 7.59 -34.46 20.90
C LYS A 144 7.12 -33.27 21.72
N ILE A 145 7.02 -32.08 21.12
CA ILE A 145 6.48 -30.89 21.78
C ILE A 145 5.01 -31.11 22.18
N LYS A 146 4.22 -31.71 21.29
CA LYS A 146 2.83 -32.06 21.58
C LYS A 146 2.71 -33.07 22.74
N ILE A 147 3.59 -34.07 22.79
CA ILE A 147 3.64 -35.02 23.91
C ILE A 147 4.00 -34.28 25.22
N TYR A 148 5.01 -33.41 25.20
CA TYR A 148 5.37 -32.58 26.35
C TYR A 148 4.18 -31.73 26.85
N ASN A 149 3.50 -31.04 25.94
CA ASN A 149 2.37 -30.17 26.29
C ASN A 149 1.18 -30.94 26.89
N ASN A 150 0.99 -32.21 26.52
CA ASN A 150 -0.07 -33.07 27.04
C ASN A 150 0.35 -33.91 28.26
N SER A 151 1.63 -33.88 28.64
CA SER A 151 2.17 -34.68 29.74
C SER A 151 1.85 -34.09 31.12
N HIS A 152 1.65 -34.96 32.11
CA HIS A 152 1.53 -34.54 33.52
C HIS A 152 2.88 -34.04 34.05
N LYS A 153 2.85 -33.20 35.11
CA LYS A 153 4.04 -32.55 35.68
C LYS A 153 5.18 -33.52 35.99
N GLU A 154 4.87 -34.74 36.41
CA GLU A 154 5.85 -35.77 36.77
C GLU A 154 6.67 -36.28 35.58
N ASN A 155 6.15 -36.18 34.36
CA ASN A 155 6.80 -36.67 33.13
C ASN A 155 7.39 -35.53 32.28
N LYS A 156 7.11 -34.26 32.61
CA LYS A 156 7.52 -33.10 31.81
C LYS A 156 9.03 -33.00 31.64
N ASP A 157 9.82 -33.35 32.66
CA ASP A 157 11.28 -33.30 32.57
C ASP A 157 11.83 -34.32 31.55
N GLN A 158 11.29 -35.54 31.55
CA GLN A 158 11.68 -36.57 30.59
C GLN A 158 11.29 -36.18 29.16
N GLU A 159 10.07 -35.68 28.96
CA GLU A 159 9.62 -35.25 27.63
C GLU A 159 10.38 -33.99 27.15
N SER A 160 10.73 -33.09 28.07
CA SER A 160 11.57 -31.92 27.79
C SER A 160 12.96 -32.31 27.30
N LEU A 161 13.58 -33.35 27.88
CA LEU A 161 14.86 -33.88 27.41
C LEU A 161 14.75 -34.49 25.99
N ALA A 162 13.62 -35.11 25.65
CA ALA A 162 13.36 -35.61 24.30
C ALA A 162 13.26 -34.45 23.28
N VAL A 163 12.55 -33.37 23.63
CA VAL A 163 12.50 -32.14 22.82
C VAL A 163 13.90 -31.53 22.67
N LYS A 164 14.67 -31.43 23.76
CA LYS A 164 16.06 -30.92 23.74
C LYS A 164 16.95 -31.73 22.80
N THR A 165 16.88 -33.05 22.86
CA THR A 165 17.70 -33.94 22.03
C THR A 165 17.48 -33.65 20.53
N LEU A 166 16.23 -33.52 20.10
CA LEU A 166 15.92 -33.17 18.71
C LEU A 166 16.33 -31.73 18.37
N THR A 167 16.04 -30.77 19.25
CA THR A 167 16.43 -29.35 19.08
C THR A 167 17.94 -29.19 18.89
N VAL A 168 18.74 -29.93 19.66
CA VAL A 168 20.20 -29.93 19.55
C VAL A 168 20.66 -30.61 18.26
N LYS A 169 20.11 -31.79 17.94
CA LYS A 169 20.41 -32.55 16.72
C LYS A 169 20.13 -31.74 15.45
N MET A 170 19.07 -30.93 15.45
CA MET A 170 18.65 -30.10 14.32
C MET A 170 19.38 -28.75 14.25
N GLY A 171 20.22 -28.41 15.22
CA GLY A 171 20.95 -27.14 15.26
C GLY A 171 20.16 -25.92 15.77
N ILE A 172 18.84 -26.05 15.96
CA ILE A 172 17.91 -24.99 16.37
C ILE A 172 18.34 -24.28 17.67
N HIS A 173 18.94 -25.00 18.61
CA HIS A 173 19.47 -24.43 19.85
C HIS A 173 20.45 -23.27 19.62
N ARG A 174 21.19 -23.26 18.50
CA ARG A 174 22.14 -22.18 18.16
C ARG A 174 21.41 -20.91 17.76
N ASP A 175 20.38 -21.04 16.91
CA ASP A 175 19.57 -19.91 16.45
C ASP A 175 18.79 -19.28 17.60
N LEU A 176 18.33 -20.11 18.54
CA LEU A 176 17.61 -19.66 19.73
C LEU A 176 18.53 -19.31 20.92
N GLY A 177 19.84 -19.53 20.83
CA GLY A 177 20.76 -19.31 21.95
C GLY A 177 20.42 -20.14 23.20
N LEU A 178 19.87 -21.34 23.01
CA LEU A 178 19.53 -22.28 24.08
C LEU A 178 20.73 -23.15 24.43
N ASP A 179 20.80 -23.60 25.69
CA ASP A 179 21.85 -24.51 26.12
C ASP A 179 21.71 -25.90 25.44
N SER A 180 22.85 -26.57 25.28
CA SER A 180 22.94 -27.92 24.70
C SER A 180 23.27 -28.99 25.75
N ILE A 181 23.05 -28.72 27.04
CA ILE A 181 23.41 -29.63 28.13
C ILE A 181 22.40 -30.78 28.16
N ALA A 182 22.84 -31.97 27.76
CA ALA A 182 21.98 -33.12 27.49
C ALA A 182 21.12 -33.59 28.68
N ASN A 183 21.56 -33.36 29.92
CA ASN A 183 20.88 -33.85 31.13
C ASN A 183 20.04 -32.78 31.84
N LYS A 184 19.96 -31.58 31.26
CA LYS A 184 19.17 -30.48 31.83
C LYS A 184 17.90 -30.31 30.98
N PRO A 185 16.69 -30.47 31.52
CA PRO A 185 15.47 -30.19 30.75
C PRO A 185 15.41 -28.72 30.34
N TYR A 186 14.80 -28.44 29.19
CA TYR A 186 14.34 -27.10 28.87
C TYR A 186 13.17 -26.70 29.78
N THR A 187 13.14 -25.42 30.13
CA THR A 187 12.01 -24.76 30.76
C THR A 187 10.82 -24.69 29.78
N GLU A 188 9.63 -24.44 30.32
CA GLU A 188 8.41 -24.29 29.52
C GLU A 188 8.53 -23.13 28.50
N ASP A 189 9.16 -22.02 28.90
CA ASP A 189 9.43 -20.89 28.00
C ASP A 189 10.40 -21.26 26.87
N GLU A 190 11.44 -22.05 27.15
CA GLU A 190 12.39 -22.51 26.14
C GLU A 190 11.73 -23.47 25.14
N ILE A 191 10.85 -24.37 25.60
CA ILE A 191 10.06 -25.25 24.73
C ILE A 191 9.11 -24.42 23.85
N ALA A 192 8.43 -23.43 24.41
CA ALA A 192 7.56 -22.53 23.64
C ALA A 192 8.36 -21.76 22.57
N ARG A 193 9.61 -21.38 22.84
CA ARG A 193 10.49 -20.75 21.84
C ARG A 193 10.86 -21.70 20.71
N VAL A 194 11.16 -22.98 21.02
CA VAL A 194 11.43 -24.01 20.00
C VAL A 194 10.19 -24.27 19.15
N GLU A 195 9.03 -24.42 19.78
CA GLU A 195 7.75 -24.61 19.11
C GLU A 195 7.45 -23.46 18.15
N ASN A 196 7.53 -22.22 18.65
CA ASN A 196 7.27 -21.03 17.85
C ASN A 196 8.23 -20.92 16.64
N PHE A 197 9.51 -21.25 16.83
CA PHE A 197 10.50 -21.25 15.75
C PHE A 197 10.22 -22.31 14.68
N ALA A 198 9.90 -23.54 15.10
CA ALA A 198 9.59 -24.62 14.17
C ALA A 198 8.31 -24.34 13.37
N GLU A 199 7.26 -23.83 14.03
CA GLU A 199 6.02 -23.40 13.37
C GLU A 199 6.22 -22.21 12.44
N GLU A 200 7.07 -21.24 12.82
CA GLU A 200 7.42 -20.10 11.97
C GLU A 200 8.07 -20.57 10.66
N LEU A 201 9.16 -21.35 10.75
CA LEU A 201 9.83 -21.86 9.56
C LEU A 201 8.95 -22.78 8.71
N ALA A 202 8.06 -23.54 9.34
CA ALA A 202 7.11 -24.41 8.67
C ALA A 202 5.98 -23.64 7.95
N THR A 203 5.72 -22.39 8.35
CA THR A 203 4.70 -21.52 7.74
C THR A 203 5.30 -20.41 6.89
N GLU A 204 6.63 -20.30 6.87
CA GLU A 204 7.36 -19.28 6.11
C GLU A 204 7.12 -19.42 4.60
N LYS A 205 7.00 -18.28 3.94
CA LYS A 205 6.58 -18.17 2.54
C LYS A 205 7.83 -18.02 1.69
N ILE A 206 8.08 -18.97 0.79
CA ILE A 206 9.24 -18.92 -0.11
C ILE A 206 8.80 -18.87 -1.57
N THR A 207 9.55 -18.13 -2.38
CA THR A 207 9.40 -18.16 -3.85
C THR A 207 10.20 -19.33 -4.41
N GLY A 208 9.52 -20.28 -5.04
CA GLY A 208 10.16 -21.50 -5.57
C GLY A 208 10.61 -21.41 -7.03
N GLN A 209 10.23 -20.36 -7.74
CA GLN A 209 10.53 -20.18 -9.17
C GLN A 209 10.54 -18.69 -9.54
N LEU A 210 10.98 -18.38 -10.76
CA LEU A 210 10.84 -17.03 -11.34
C LEU A 210 9.44 -16.84 -11.93
N TYR A 211 9.03 -15.57 -12.06
CA TYR A 211 7.83 -15.21 -12.80
C TYR A 211 8.14 -14.94 -14.27
N THR A 212 7.27 -15.39 -15.16
CA THR A 212 7.30 -15.06 -16.59
C THR A 212 6.04 -14.30 -16.94
N MET A 213 6.19 -13.03 -17.33
CA MET A 213 5.09 -12.15 -17.74
C MET A 213 4.24 -12.80 -18.84
N GLY A 214 2.92 -12.77 -18.68
CA GLY A 214 2.00 -13.41 -19.62
C GLY A 214 1.80 -14.92 -19.42
N VAL A 215 2.55 -15.57 -18.53
CA VAL A 215 2.36 -16.99 -18.20
C VAL A 215 1.57 -17.11 -16.90
N PRO A 216 0.38 -17.74 -16.91
CA PRO A 216 -0.38 -17.99 -15.70
C PRO A 216 0.36 -18.88 -14.70
N TYR A 217 0.13 -18.60 -13.43
CA TYR A 217 0.49 -19.51 -12.36
C TYR A 217 -0.21 -20.86 -12.52
N GLU A 218 0.45 -21.93 -12.07
CA GLU A 218 -0.19 -23.24 -11.91
C GLU A 218 -1.34 -23.14 -10.89
N ALA A 219 -2.37 -23.98 -11.05
CA ALA A 219 -3.58 -23.94 -10.21
C ALA A 219 -3.27 -24.09 -8.71
N GLU A 220 -2.31 -24.94 -8.36
CA GLU A 220 -1.88 -25.13 -6.97
C GLU A 220 -1.25 -23.87 -6.38
N ARG A 221 -0.52 -23.10 -7.19
CA ARG A 221 0.16 -21.86 -6.82
C ARG A 221 -0.79 -20.70 -6.60
N ILE A 222 -1.86 -20.65 -7.40
CA ILE A 222 -2.93 -19.69 -7.18
C ILE A 222 -3.61 -20.01 -5.86
N THR A 223 -3.90 -21.28 -5.62
CA THR A 223 -4.53 -21.75 -4.38
C THR A 223 -3.67 -21.42 -3.16
N SER A 224 -2.36 -21.73 -3.19
CA SER A 224 -1.43 -21.39 -2.10
C SER A 224 -1.32 -19.88 -1.87
N SER A 225 -1.28 -19.08 -2.94
CA SER A 225 -1.23 -17.62 -2.85
C SER A 225 -2.49 -17.06 -2.22
N VAL A 226 -3.68 -17.55 -2.60
CA VAL A 226 -4.94 -17.12 -1.97
C VAL A 226 -5.00 -17.53 -0.50
N TYR A 227 -4.49 -18.71 -0.13
CA TYR A 227 -4.34 -19.06 1.29
C TYR A 227 -3.46 -18.07 2.04
N ALA A 228 -2.33 -17.67 1.47
CA ALA A 228 -1.45 -16.68 2.07
C ALA A 228 -2.11 -15.29 2.19
N MET A 229 -2.91 -14.88 1.20
CA MET A 229 -3.62 -13.60 1.18
C MET A 229 -4.81 -13.52 2.15
N ALA A 230 -5.45 -14.66 2.48
CA ALA A 230 -6.74 -14.65 3.17
C ALA A 230 -6.73 -15.32 4.56
N THR A 231 -5.86 -16.29 4.80
CA THR A 231 -5.92 -17.10 6.03
C THR A 231 -5.52 -16.29 7.27
N GLU A 232 -4.38 -15.61 7.21
CA GLU A 232 -3.85 -14.81 8.32
C GLU A 232 -4.74 -13.60 8.65
N PRO A 233 -5.20 -12.79 7.67
CA PRO A 233 -6.12 -11.70 7.97
C PRO A 233 -7.39 -12.13 8.70
N ILE A 234 -7.99 -13.27 8.31
CA ILE A 234 -9.14 -13.83 9.01
C ILE A 234 -8.73 -14.26 10.43
N ALA A 235 -7.68 -15.07 10.56
CA ALA A 235 -7.26 -15.63 11.85
C ALA A 235 -6.91 -14.55 12.89
N TYR A 236 -6.12 -13.54 12.50
CA TYR A 236 -5.73 -12.45 13.40
C TYR A 236 -6.90 -11.52 13.74
N SER A 237 -7.80 -11.26 12.79
CA SER A 237 -8.99 -10.46 13.06
C SER A 237 -9.95 -11.16 14.02
N LEU A 238 -10.14 -12.48 13.86
CA LEU A 238 -10.93 -13.29 14.79
C LEU A 238 -10.32 -13.30 16.20
N LEU A 239 -9.00 -13.44 16.31
CA LEU A 239 -8.31 -13.33 17.59
C LEU A 239 -8.52 -11.95 18.23
N ALA A 240 -8.44 -10.87 17.45
CA ALA A 240 -8.68 -9.51 17.95
C ALA A 240 -10.11 -9.35 18.50
N LEU A 241 -11.11 -9.87 17.78
CA LEU A 241 -12.51 -9.86 18.23
C LEU A 241 -12.71 -10.66 19.53
N ASP A 242 -12.09 -11.84 19.63
CA ASP A 242 -12.19 -12.67 20.82
C ASP A 242 -11.48 -12.07 22.03
N LYS A 243 -10.34 -11.38 21.83
CA LYS A 243 -9.67 -10.63 22.91
C LYS A 243 -10.56 -9.53 23.46
N GLN A 244 -11.18 -8.72 22.59
CA GLN A 244 -12.10 -7.66 23.01
C GLN A 244 -13.33 -8.19 23.77
N ARG A 245 -13.74 -9.43 23.48
CA ARG A 245 -14.88 -10.09 24.14
C ARG A 245 -14.50 -10.92 25.36
N GLY A 246 -13.22 -10.92 25.75
CA GLY A 246 -12.70 -11.71 26.87
C GLY A 246 -12.72 -13.22 26.65
N LYS A 247 -12.85 -13.68 25.40
CA LYS A 247 -12.84 -15.11 25.02
C LYS A 247 -11.43 -15.66 24.79
N ALA A 248 -10.49 -14.79 24.43
CA ALA A 248 -9.08 -15.13 24.24
C ALA A 248 -8.19 -14.27 25.14
N THR A 249 -7.14 -14.87 25.67
CA THR A 249 -6.10 -14.18 26.44
C THR A 249 -4.83 -14.04 25.63
N ASP A 250 -3.87 -13.25 26.11
CA ASP A 250 -2.55 -13.13 25.48
C ASP A 250 -1.76 -14.44 25.48
N ALA A 251 -2.17 -15.46 26.25
CA ALA A 251 -1.57 -16.79 26.21
C ALA A 251 -1.67 -17.42 24.80
N VAL A 252 -2.77 -17.19 24.07
CA VAL A 252 -2.92 -17.69 22.69
C VAL A 252 -1.90 -17.05 21.76
N SER A 253 -1.54 -15.78 21.98
CA SER A 253 -0.50 -15.10 21.19
C SER A 253 0.91 -15.57 21.54
N LYS A 254 1.13 -16.14 22.73
CA LYS A 254 2.43 -16.66 23.18
C LYS A 254 2.73 -18.07 22.67
N HIS A 255 1.70 -18.87 22.41
CA HIS A 255 1.81 -20.23 21.89
C HIS A 255 1.27 -20.32 20.47
N ARG A 256 2.17 -20.31 19.47
CA ARG A 256 1.80 -20.30 18.05
C ARG A 256 0.99 -21.54 17.65
N SER A 257 1.22 -22.69 18.28
CA SER A 257 0.43 -23.90 18.06
C SER A 257 -1.04 -23.76 18.48
N LEU A 258 -1.33 -23.13 19.61
CA LEU A 258 -2.70 -22.84 20.06
C LEU A 258 -3.39 -21.89 19.09
N PHE A 259 -2.70 -20.82 18.67
CA PHE A 259 -3.21 -19.93 17.64
C PHE A 259 -3.48 -20.67 16.32
N THR A 260 -2.56 -21.53 15.89
CA THR A 260 -2.72 -22.34 14.67
C THR A 260 -3.93 -23.25 14.74
N GLN A 261 -4.16 -23.90 15.88
CA GLN A 261 -5.28 -24.83 16.06
C GLN A 261 -6.63 -24.09 16.16
N GLN A 262 -6.69 -22.99 16.91
CA GLN A 262 -7.94 -22.29 17.21
C GLN A 262 -8.37 -21.31 16.10
N TYR A 263 -7.41 -20.68 15.42
CA TYR A 263 -7.69 -19.58 14.48
C TYR A 263 -7.20 -19.89 13.06
N LEU A 264 -5.93 -20.26 12.88
CA LEU A 264 -5.34 -20.41 11.55
C LEU A 264 -5.94 -21.59 10.76
N THR A 265 -6.08 -22.74 11.41
CA THR A 265 -6.61 -23.96 10.77
C THR A 265 -8.08 -23.79 10.39
N PRO A 266 -8.99 -23.32 11.28
CA PRO A 266 -10.37 -23.03 10.89
C PRO A 266 -10.49 -21.97 9.78
N ALA A 267 -9.67 -20.91 9.84
CA ALA A 267 -9.62 -19.89 8.78
C ALA A 267 -9.22 -20.51 7.43
N ARG A 268 -8.22 -21.40 7.41
CA ARG A 268 -7.80 -22.08 6.17
C ARG A 268 -8.93 -22.93 5.56
N HIS A 269 -9.64 -23.70 6.39
CA HIS A 269 -10.79 -24.50 5.93
C HIS A 269 -11.93 -23.62 5.41
N LEU A 270 -12.12 -22.44 6.00
CA LEU A 270 -13.09 -21.46 5.49
C LEU A 270 -12.69 -20.94 4.11
N VAL A 271 -11.42 -20.56 3.93
CA VAL A 271 -10.89 -20.10 2.63
C VAL A 271 -11.01 -21.21 1.58
N GLU A 272 -10.73 -22.46 1.93
CA GLU A 272 -10.90 -23.62 1.03
C GLU A 272 -12.35 -23.75 0.53
N LYS A 273 -13.33 -23.65 1.44
CA LYS A 273 -14.75 -23.66 1.08
C LYS A 273 -15.14 -22.49 0.17
N LEU A 274 -14.61 -21.29 0.45
CA LEU A 274 -14.85 -20.09 -0.36
C LEU A 274 -14.19 -20.16 -1.74
N LEU A 275 -13.03 -20.80 -1.85
CA LEU A 275 -12.35 -21.06 -3.13
C LEU A 275 -13.16 -22.04 -4.00
N ALA A 276 -13.81 -23.02 -3.39
CA ALA A 276 -14.68 -23.97 -4.07
C ALA A 276 -16.02 -23.34 -4.47
N ASN A 277 -16.59 -22.48 -3.62
CA ASN A 277 -17.83 -21.78 -3.91
C ASN A 277 -17.83 -20.33 -3.35
N PRO A 278 -17.41 -19.34 -4.16
CA PRO A 278 -17.36 -17.94 -3.74
C PRO A 278 -18.73 -17.35 -3.36
N ALA A 279 -19.84 -17.92 -3.85
CA ALA A 279 -21.19 -17.45 -3.52
C ALA A 279 -21.56 -17.66 -2.03
N LEU A 280 -20.78 -18.48 -1.30
CA LEU A 280 -20.95 -18.66 0.14
C LEU A 280 -20.56 -17.42 0.95
N ALA A 281 -19.87 -16.43 0.36
CA ALA A 281 -19.44 -15.19 1.01
C ALA A 281 -20.60 -14.22 1.33
N THR A 282 -21.59 -14.69 2.09
CA THR A 282 -22.77 -13.92 2.49
C THR A 282 -22.55 -13.17 3.80
N ASP A 283 -23.36 -12.13 4.03
CA ASP A 283 -23.37 -11.42 5.31
C ASP A 283 -23.69 -12.37 6.49
N GLU A 284 -24.46 -13.44 6.26
CA GLU A 284 -24.72 -14.47 7.27
C GLU A 284 -23.46 -15.26 7.65
N LEU A 285 -22.67 -15.68 6.65
CA LEU A 285 -21.41 -16.37 6.89
C LEU A 285 -20.43 -15.46 7.63
N ILE A 286 -20.33 -14.18 7.24
CA ILE A 286 -19.47 -13.20 7.90
C ILE A 286 -19.87 -13.05 9.37
N CYS A 287 -21.16 -12.85 9.64
CA CYS A 287 -21.68 -12.72 10.99
C CYS A 287 -21.37 -13.97 11.84
N ARG A 288 -21.59 -15.17 11.27
CA ARG A 288 -21.32 -16.44 11.94
C ARG A 288 -19.83 -16.62 12.24
N THR A 289 -18.97 -16.34 11.27
CA THR A 289 -17.51 -16.50 11.39
C THR A 289 -16.93 -15.52 12.42
N ALA A 290 -17.33 -14.25 12.39
CA ALA A 290 -16.89 -13.24 13.35
C ALA A 290 -17.63 -13.32 14.71
N GLY A 291 -18.66 -14.15 14.82
CA GLY A 291 -19.54 -14.23 15.99
C GLY A 291 -20.23 -12.89 16.30
N ILE A 292 -20.59 -12.12 15.28
CA ILE A 292 -21.25 -10.81 15.38
C ILE A 292 -22.70 -10.88 14.89
N THR A 293 -23.49 -9.90 15.26
CA THR A 293 -24.84 -9.66 14.75
C THR A 293 -24.81 -8.84 13.46
N ALA A 294 -25.89 -8.90 12.68
CA ALA A 294 -26.04 -8.06 11.49
C ALA A 294 -26.02 -6.55 11.82
N GLN A 295 -26.43 -6.17 13.04
CA GLN A 295 -26.38 -4.78 13.51
C GLN A 295 -24.94 -4.33 13.77
N GLU A 296 -24.12 -5.18 14.40
CA GLU A 296 -22.69 -4.91 14.59
C GLU A 296 -21.96 -4.79 13.25
N LEU A 297 -22.27 -5.66 12.28
CA LEU A 297 -21.72 -5.57 10.92
C LEU A 297 -22.09 -4.23 10.24
N ALA A 298 -23.37 -3.83 10.32
CA ALA A 298 -23.81 -2.55 9.78
C ALA A 298 -23.15 -1.35 10.49
N LYS A 299 -22.96 -1.43 11.80
CA LYS A 299 -22.26 -0.41 12.59
C LYS A 299 -20.79 -0.30 12.17
N ALA A 300 -20.09 -1.43 11.99
CA ALA A 300 -18.71 -1.46 11.52
C ALA A 300 -18.56 -0.80 10.15
N ARG A 301 -19.44 -1.13 9.20
CA ARG A 301 -19.48 -0.48 7.87
C ARG A 301 -19.69 1.04 7.96
N GLN A 302 -20.55 1.50 8.86
CA GLN A 302 -20.78 2.93 9.06
C GLN A 302 -19.53 3.63 9.63
N ILE A 303 -18.87 3.04 10.62
CA ILE A 303 -17.63 3.57 11.21
C ILE A 303 -16.55 3.68 10.13
N GLU A 304 -16.36 2.65 9.31
CA GLU A 304 -15.40 2.69 8.21
C GLU A 304 -15.74 3.76 7.16
N ALA A 305 -17.01 3.88 6.79
CA ALA A 305 -17.46 4.89 5.84
C ALA A 305 -17.21 6.32 6.35
N ASP A 306 -17.46 6.56 7.64
CA ASP A 306 -17.22 7.87 8.27
C ASP A 306 -15.72 8.18 8.38
N ARG A 307 -14.88 7.17 8.65
CA ARG A 307 -13.41 7.33 8.74
C ARG A 307 -12.76 7.58 7.38
N ASN A 308 -13.25 6.90 6.34
CA ASN A 308 -12.77 7.02 4.96
C ASN A 308 -13.42 8.19 4.21
N ALA A 309 -14.33 8.93 4.85
CA ALA A 309 -14.95 10.09 4.23
C ALA A 309 -13.89 11.16 3.88
N PRO A 310 -13.96 11.77 2.68
CA PRO A 310 -13.02 12.80 2.27
C PRO A 310 -13.02 13.96 3.27
N LYS A 311 -11.86 14.24 3.85
CA LYS A 311 -11.68 15.37 4.78
C LYS A 311 -11.30 16.63 4.00
N GLY A 312 -12.04 17.72 4.21
CA GLY A 312 -11.78 19.02 3.59
C GLY A 312 -12.66 19.35 2.37
N MET A 313 -12.92 20.65 2.16
CA MET A 313 -13.88 21.15 1.17
C MET A 313 -13.56 20.72 -0.27
N MET A 314 -12.28 20.74 -0.66
CA MET A 314 -11.84 20.35 -2.01
C MET A 314 -11.98 18.84 -2.24
N ALA A 315 -11.60 18.02 -1.26
CA ALA A 315 -11.75 16.56 -1.35
C ALA A 315 -13.23 16.14 -1.37
N MET A 316 -14.08 16.82 -0.60
CA MET A 316 -15.54 16.62 -0.64
C MET A 316 -16.14 17.02 -2.00
N MET A 317 -15.69 18.14 -2.59
CA MET A 317 -16.14 18.55 -3.94
C MET A 317 -15.73 17.52 -4.99
N MET A 318 -14.49 17.04 -4.98
CA MET A 318 -13.99 16.03 -5.93
C MET A 318 -14.71 14.68 -5.77
N ALA A 319 -15.00 14.26 -4.54
CA ALA A 319 -15.74 13.03 -4.28
C ALA A 319 -17.22 13.14 -4.70
N ALA A 320 -17.83 14.33 -4.53
CA ALA A 320 -19.19 14.59 -4.97
C ALA A 320 -19.28 14.63 -6.51
N SER A 321 -18.29 15.21 -7.20
CA SER A 321 -18.25 15.25 -8.67
C SER A 321 -18.04 13.86 -9.28
N ALA A 322 -17.16 13.04 -8.69
CA ALA A 322 -16.98 11.64 -9.13
C ALA A 322 -18.25 10.79 -8.96
N LYS A 323 -19.06 11.06 -7.93
CA LYS A 323 -20.36 10.39 -7.73
C LYS A 323 -21.44 10.86 -8.71
N SER A 324 -21.41 12.11 -9.17
CA SER A 324 -22.34 12.58 -10.20
C SER A 324 -22.05 11.98 -11.58
N GLU A 325 -20.77 11.79 -11.94
CA GLU A 325 -20.39 11.17 -13.22
C GLU A 325 -20.89 9.72 -13.34
N GLN A 326 -20.86 8.94 -12.24
CA GLN A 326 -21.43 7.58 -12.22
C GLN A 326 -22.96 7.53 -12.35
N SER A 327 -23.67 8.62 -12.03
CA SER A 327 -25.13 8.69 -12.22
C SER A 327 -25.55 9.08 -13.63
N ASP A 328 -24.68 9.77 -14.37
CA ASP A 328 -24.95 10.24 -15.73
C ASP A 328 -24.61 9.20 -16.81
N GLU A 329 -23.70 8.25 -16.56
CA GLU A 329 -23.43 7.13 -17.49
C GLU A 329 -24.62 6.17 -17.67
N LYS A 330 -25.61 6.17 -16.77
CA LYS A 330 -26.86 5.39 -16.96
C LYS A 330 -27.91 6.10 -17.83
N LYS A 331 -27.64 7.30 -18.33
CA LYS A 331 -28.55 8.08 -19.18
C LYS A 331 -27.85 8.75 -20.38
N ALA A 332 -27.13 8.01 -21.21
CA ALA A 332 -26.84 8.49 -22.57
C ALA A 332 -26.62 7.33 -23.55
N GLY A 333 -27.68 6.94 -24.25
CA GLY A 333 -27.58 6.13 -25.46
C GLY A 333 -27.37 6.99 -26.70
N LYS A 334 -26.42 6.57 -27.55
CA LYS A 334 -26.22 6.88 -28.98
C LYS A 334 -25.83 8.32 -29.40
N GLY A 335 -24.64 8.43 -30.03
CA GLY A 335 -24.34 9.44 -31.06
C GLY A 335 -22.88 9.98 -31.06
N HIS A 336 -22.05 9.53 -32.00
CA HIS A 336 -20.73 10.10 -32.36
C HIS A 336 -20.86 11.38 -33.26
N PRO A 337 -19.78 12.05 -33.73
CA PRO A 337 -18.96 13.04 -33.01
C PRO A 337 -18.84 14.38 -33.80
N ALA A 338 -18.38 15.47 -33.20
CA ALA A 338 -17.90 16.63 -33.96
C ALA A 338 -16.86 17.45 -33.18
N SER A 339 -15.96 18.05 -33.96
CA SER A 339 -14.60 18.44 -33.63
C SER A 339 -14.38 19.97 -33.56
N VAL A 340 -13.25 20.33 -32.91
CA VAL A 340 -12.37 21.50 -33.10
C VAL A 340 -12.86 22.93 -32.80
N SER A 341 -12.17 23.61 -31.86
CA SER A 341 -11.46 24.91 -32.00
C SER A 341 -11.15 25.47 -30.59
N LYS A 342 -10.09 26.22 -30.24
CA LYS A 342 -8.81 26.72 -30.79
C LYS A 342 -8.09 27.35 -29.57
N GLU A 343 -6.77 27.52 -29.66
CA GLU A 343 -5.84 28.03 -28.64
C GLU A 343 -6.18 29.41 -28.02
N GLY A 344 -5.81 29.62 -26.75
CA GLY A 344 -5.73 30.93 -26.08
C GLY A 344 -5.37 30.86 -24.57
N SER A 345 -4.34 31.62 -24.16
CA SER A 345 -3.61 31.75 -22.87
C SER A 345 -4.32 31.60 -21.49
N PRO A 346 -3.56 31.37 -20.39
CA PRO A 346 -4.04 30.80 -19.14
C PRO A 346 -4.41 31.87 -18.09
N HIS A 347 -5.67 32.31 -18.07
CA HIS A 347 -6.31 32.85 -16.85
C HIS A 347 -7.82 32.64 -16.98
N GLY A 348 -8.27 31.44 -16.61
CA GLY A 348 -9.69 31.09 -16.58
C GLY A 348 -10.42 31.88 -15.50
N GLN A 349 -11.24 32.86 -15.92
CA GLN A 349 -12.19 33.54 -15.06
C GLN A 349 -13.20 32.53 -14.49
N MET A 350 -13.56 32.69 -13.21
CA MET A 350 -14.62 31.90 -12.59
C MET A 350 -15.92 31.97 -13.41
N PRO A 351 -16.61 30.83 -13.64
CA PRO A 351 -17.89 30.80 -14.33
C PRO A 351 -18.92 31.74 -13.70
N GLU A 352 -19.74 32.42 -14.51
CA GLU A 352 -20.76 33.35 -14.02
C GLU A 352 -21.74 32.71 -13.01
N SER A 353 -22.09 31.45 -13.23
CA SER A 353 -22.93 30.66 -12.31
C SER A 353 -22.29 30.49 -10.93
N MET A 354 -20.96 30.38 -10.87
CA MET A 354 -20.19 30.30 -9.63
C MET A 354 -20.09 31.68 -8.94
N LYS A 355 -19.95 32.77 -9.72
CA LYS A 355 -20.01 34.14 -9.20
C LYS A 355 -21.37 34.47 -8.58
N GLU A 356 -22.47 34.12 -9.24
CA GLU A 356 -23.81 34.33 -8.69
C GLU A 356 -24.08 33.47 -7.46
N ALA A 357 -23.61 32.22 -7.45
CA ALA A 357 -23.72 31.33 -6.30
C ALA A 357 -22.96 31.89 -5.08
N MET A 358 -21.72 32.37 -5.27
CA MET A 358 -20.95 33.02 -4.20
C MET A 358 -21.61 34.31 -3.70
N LYS A 359 -22.21 35.10 -4.62
CA LYS A 359 -22.92 36.33 -4.26
C LYS A 359 -24.18 36.05 -3.44
N LYS A 360 -24.90 34.96 -3.72
CA LYS A 360 -26.05 34.49 -2.92
C LYS A 360 -25.61 33.89 -1.58
N MET A 361 -24.46 33.22 -1.53
CA MET A 361 -23.91 32.64 -0.31
C MET A 361 -23.47 33.72 0.69
N GLY A 362 -22.94 34.85 0.20
CA GLY A 362 -22.54 35.98 1.03
C GLY A 362 -23.68 36.88 1.51
N ALA A 363 -24.89 36.76 0.95
CA ALA A 363 -25.99 37.69 1.25
C ALA A 363 -26.64 37.48 2.63
N ASN A 364 -26.51 36.28 3.23
CA ASN A 364 -27.15 35.92 4.51
C ASN A 364 -26.16 35.35 5.55
N MET A 365 -24.85 35.54 5.35
CA MET A 365 -23.84 35.04 6.27
C MET A 365 -23.49 36.12 7.31
N ASP A 366 -23.54 35.75 8.59
CA ASP A 366 -23.14 36.60 9.70
C ASP A 366 -21.69 37.12 9.48
N PRO A 367 -21.45 38.44 9.51
CA PRO A 367 -20.14 39.04 9.24
C PRO A 367 -18.99 38.44 10.07
N GLU A 368 -19.25 38.05 11.33
CA GLU A 368 -18.24 37.43 12.18
C GLU A 368 -17.86 36.03 11.68
N LYS A 369 -18.85 35.23 11.29
CA LYS A 369 -18.61 33.88 10.73
C LYS A 369 -17.92 33.92 9.36
N ALA A 370 -18.20 34.95 8.56
CA ALA A 370 -17.53 35.15 7.27
C ALA A 370 -16.04 35.52 7.46
N MET A 371 -15.71 36.29 8.49
CA MET A 371 -14.32 36.61 8.86
C MET A 371 -13.57 35.40 9.42
N GLU A 372 -14.19 34.60 10.29
CA GLU A 372 -13.59 33.35 10.77
C GLU A 372 -13.34 32.35 9.63
N MET A 373 -14.28 32.24 8.69
CA MET A 373 -14.14 31.40 7.52
C MET A 373 -12.98 31.88 6.63
N ALA A 374 -12.88 33.18 6.35
CA ALA A 374 -11.78 33.73 5.56
C ALA A 374 -10.41 33.52 6.24
N LYS A 375 -10.36 33.64 7.57
CA LYS A 375 -9.13 33.40 8.36
C LYS A 375 -8.71 31.93 8.36
N SER A 376 -9.66 31.00 8.52
CA SER A 376 -9.42 29.56 8.45
C SER A 376 -9.07 29.07 7.04
N MET A 377 -9.47 29.80 5.99
CA MET A 377 -9.09 29.57 4.60
C MET A 377 -7.75 30.22 4.19
N GLY A 378 -7.00 30.81 5.15
CA GLY A 378 -5.66 31.34 4.91
C GLY A 378 -5.63 32.69 4.16
N ALA A 379 -6.70 33.48 4.24
CA ALA A 379 -6.71 34.81 3.64
C ALA A 379 -5.61 35.71 4.23
N SER A 380 -4.91 36.45 3.36
CA SER A 380 -3.85 37.36 3.79
C SER A 380 -4.40 38.47 4.71
N PRO A 381 -3.58 39.03 5.62
CA PRO A 381 -4.01 40.12 6.50
C PRO A 381 -4.60 41.33 5.76
N GLU A 382 -4.11 41.59 4.54
CA GLU A 382 -4.61 42.66 3.67
C GLU A 382 -5.98 42.34 3.06
N ALA A 383 -6.22 41.07 2.71
CA ALA A 383 -7.51 40.62 2.20
C ALA A 383 -8.60 40.68 3.28
N LEU A 384 -8.27 40.28 4.52
CA LEU A 384 -9.16 40.38 5.68
C LEU A 384 -9.52 41.84 5.99
N LYS A 385 -8.54 42.77 5.96
CA LYS A 385 -8.80 44.21 6.13
C LYS A 385 -9.72 44.78 5.06
N LYS A 386 -9.54 44.40 3.78
CA LYS A 386 -10.42 44.82 2.69
C LYS A 386 -11.83 44.27 2.84
N MET A 387 -11.95 43.02 3.31
CA MET A 387 -13.23 42.37 3.56
C MET A 387 -14.00 43.06 4.70
N GLU A 388 -13.31 43.36 5.80
CA GLU A 388 -13.89 44.08 6.95
C GLU A 388 -14.36 45.50 6.56
N ALA A 389 -13.57 46.21 5.75
CA ALA A 389 -13.94 47.53 5.23
C ALA A 389 -15.16 47.49 4.30
N GLY A 390 -15.23 46.48 3.41
CA GLY A 390 -16.38 46.26 2.53
C GLY A 390 -17.66 45.91 3.28
N MET A 391 -17.56 45.16 4.38
CA MET A 391 -18.68 44.82 5.25
C MET A 391 -19.22 46.03 6.02
N LYS A 392 -18.34 46.92 6.50
CA LYS A 392 -18.74 48.19 7.14
C LYS A 392 -19.45 49.12 6.15
N ALA A 393 -18.96 49.22 4.91
CA ALA A 393 -19.57 50.05 3.87
C ALA A 393 -20.97 49.56 3.42
N ASN A 394 -21.25 48.25 3.51
CA ASN A 394 -22.57 47.69 3.18
C ASN A 394 -23.59 47.84 4.31
N LYS A 395 -23.13 47.96 5.57
CA LYS A 395 -23.98 48.22 6.74
C LYS A 395 -24.58 49.63 6.70
N GLU A 396 -23.89 50.60 6.09
CA GLU A 396 -24.35 51.98 5.93
C GLU A 396 -25.35 52.18 4.77
N LYS A 397 -25.50 51.20 3.87
CA LYS A 397 -26.45 51.27 2.73
C LYS A 397 -27.74 50.45 2.91
N ALA A 398 -27.87 49.69 4.01
CA ALA A 398 -29.06 48.88 4.29
C ALA A 398 -30.15 49.60 5.11
N ALA A 399 -29.93 50.87 5.49
CA ALA A 399 -30.94 51.72 6.13
C ALA A 399 -31.65 52.60 5.08
N GLY A 400 -32.43 51.99 4.19
CA GLY A 400 -33.23 52.75 3.22
C GLY A 400 -33.69 51.97 2.01
N SER A 401 -34.68 51.08 2.17
CA SER A 401 -35.80 50.90 1.22
C SER A 401 -36.66 49.72 1.65
N SER A 402 -37.91 50.03 1.98
CA SER A 402 -39.02 49.11 2.13
C SER A 402 -39.63 48.76 0.75
N ASP A 403 -40.29 47.61 0.72
CA ASP A 403 -41.24 47.15 -0.30
C ASP A 403 -40.73 46.78 -1.69
N LYS A 404 -40.71 45.46 -1.96
CA LYS A 404 -41.59 44.86 -2.98
C LYS A 404 -41.59 43.32 -2.91
N GLN A 405 -42.76 42.77 -2.61
CA GLN A 405 -43.15 41.39 -2.88
C GLN A 405 -43.08 41.08 -4.38
N GLY A 406 -42.51 39.94 -4.74
CA GLY A 406 -42.41 39.48 -6.13
C GLY A 406 -42.12 37.99 -6.26
N ASN A 407 -43.19 37.19 -6.21
CA ASN A 407 -43.43 35.92 -6.93
C ASN A 407 -42.29 34.88 -7.04
N SER A 408 -42.36 33.83 -6.20
CA SER A 408 -41.51 32.63 -6.30
C SER A 408 -42.02 31.65 -7.36
N GLY A 409 -41.36 31.61 -8.51
CA GLY A 409 -41.40 30.45 -9.41
C GLY A 409 -40.57 29.30 -8.83
N LYS A 410 -41.16 28.10 -8.78
CA LYS A 410 -40.48 26.86 -8.37
C LYS A 410 -39.29 26.58 -9.30
N GLN A 411 -38.07 26.79 -8.82
CA GLN A 411 -36.85 26.20 -9.39
C GLN A 411 -36.33 25.13 -8.43
N GLU A 412 -36.17 23.93 -8.96
CA GLU A 412 -35.68 22.73 -8.26
C GLU A 412 -34.35 23.02 -7.56
N LYS A 413 -34.29 22.71 -6.26
CA LYS A 413 -33.03 22.71 -5.50
C LYS A 413 -32.12 21.63 -6.11
N PRO A 414 -30.86 21.92 -6.46
CA PRO A 414 -29.93 20.88 -6.84
C PRO A 414 -29.73 19.96 -5.62
N GLN A 415 -30.16 18.70 -5.72
CA GLN A 415 -30.03 17.71 -4.63
C GLN A 415 -28.59 17.60 -4.10
N GLY A 416 -27.58 17.88 -4.94
CA GLY A 416 -26.17 17.90 -4.55
C GLY A 416 -25.82 18.99 -3.52
N MET A 417 -26.47 20.15 -3.57
CA MET A 417 -26.15 21.27 -2.66
C MET A 417 -26.77 21.07 -1.26
N ALA A 418 -27.93 20.42 -1.19
CA ALA A 418 -28.55 20.02 0.08
C ALA A 418 -27.75 18.89 0.76
N ALA A 419 -27.25 17.91 -0.01
CA ALA A 419 -26.38 16.85 0.50
C ALA A 419 -25.02 17.40 0.99
N MET A 420 -24.45 18.37 0.27
CA MET A 420 -23.23 19.07 0.68
C MET A 420 -23.41 19.85 1.99
N MET A 421 -24.52 20.58 2.16
CA MET A 421 -24.83 21.30 3.40
C MET A 421 -25.13 20.34 4.57
N ALA A 422 -25.75 19.18 4.31
CA ALA A 422 -25.97 18.14 5.31
C ALA A 422 -24.67 17.46 5.76
N ALA A 423 -23.68 17.34 4.86
CA ALA A 423 -22.34 16.84 5.17
C ALA A 423 -21.49 17.87 5.96
N MET A 424 -21.67 19.17 5.69
CA MET A 424 -20.99 20.25 6.41
C MET A 424 -21.55 20.53 7.82
N GLY A 425 -22.81 20.16 8.09
CA GLY A 425 -23.49 20.43 9.36
C GLY A 425 -23.37 19.34 10.43
N LYS A 426 -22.79 18.17 10.11
CA LYS A 426 -22.55 17.11 11.09
C LYS A 426 -21.12 17.24 11.62
N ALA A 427 -20.98 17.54 12.91
CA ALA A 427 -19.73 17.30 13.60
C ALA A 427 -19.30 15.84 13.37
N PRO A 428 -18.01 15.56 13.13
CA PRO A 428 -17.55 14.19 12.96
C PRO A 428 -18.03 13.36 14.15
N LYS A 429 -18.71 12.25 13.88
CA LYS A 429 -19.09 11.32 14.93
C LYS A 429 -17.80 10.80 15.56
N GLU A 430 -17.58 11.14 16.83
CA GLU A 430 -16.48 10.58 17.60
C GLU A 430 -16.83 9.15 18.00
N TYR A 431 -15.95 8.23 17.66
CA TYR A 431 -16.03 6.81 18.02
C TYR A 431 -14.94 6.51 19.05
N SER A 432 -15.21 5.63 20.00
CA SER A 432 -14.18 5.19 20.95
C SER A 432 -13.08 4.39 20.23
N LYS A 433 -11.88 4.31 20.83
CA LYS A 433 -10.78 3.50 20.27
C LYS A 433 -11.20 2.03 20.12
N GLU A 434 -11.90 1.50 21.10
CA GLU A 434 -12.43 0.13 21.10
C GLU A 434 -13.45 -0.08 19.98
N GLU A 435 -14.33 0.90 19.74
CA GLU A 435 -15.29 0.84 18.63
C GLU A 435 -14.60 0.83 17.26
N ILE A 436 -13.53 1.61 17.12
CA ILE A 436 -12.73 1.68 15.89
C ILE A 436 -11.98 0.36 15.67
N GLU A 437 -11.33 -0.18 16.69
CA GLU A 437 -10.61 -1.45 16.61
C GLU A 437 -11.56 -2.61 16.29
N LEU A 438 -12.74 -2.64 16.94
CA LEU A 438 -13.79 -3.62 16.65
C LEU A 438 -14.25 -3.52 15.19
N ALA A 439 -14.52 -2.30 14.71
CA ALA A 439 -14.97 -2.07 13.34
C ALA A 439 -13.91 -2.50 12.32
N LEU A 440 -12.63 -2.21 12.57
CA LEU A 440 -11.52 -2.62 11.72
C LEU A 440 -11.37 -4.14 11.63
N ALA A 441 -11.46 -4.84 12.77
CA ALA A 441 -11.39 -6.30 12.77
C ALA A 441 -12.58 -6.94 12.04
N ILE A 442 -13.80 -6.42 12.24
CA ILE A 442 -14.99 -6.88 11.50
C ILE A 442 -14.85 -6.63 10.00
N ALA A 443 -14.41 -5.42 9.63
CA ALA A 443 -14.23 -5.03 8.24
C ALA A 443 -13.18 -5.89 7.54
N GLU A 444 -12.09 -6.25 8.22
CA GLU A 444 -11.06 -7.11 7.66
C GLU A 444 -11.57 -8.55 7.42
N VAL A 445 -12.37 -9.09 8.34
CA VAL A 445 -13.05 -10.38 8.14
C VAL A 445 -14.01 -10.31 6.95
N GLU A 446 -14.87 -9.29 6.92
CA GLU A 446 -15.81 -9.06 5.82
C GLU A 446 -15.09 -8.95 4.48
N ARG A 447 -14.11 -8.05 4.38
CA ARG A 447 -13.32 -7.76 3.19
C ARG A 447 -12.66 -9.03 2.69
N THR A 448 -12.05 -9.80 3.58
CA THR A 448 -11.32 -11.00 3.19
C THR A 448 -12.26 -12.10 2.70
N ILE A 449 -13.35 -12.38 3.43
CA ILE A 449 -14.33 -13.40 3.03
C ILE A 449 -14.97 -13.07 1.67
N LYS A 450 -15.36 -11.81 1.46
CA LYS A 450 -15.98 -11.37 0.19
C LYS A 450 -15.04 -11.41 -1.00
N ASN A 451 -13.73 -11.30 -0.77
CA ASN A 451 -12.76 -11.18 -1.85
C ASN A 451 -11.96 -12.45 -2.14
N VAL A 452 -12.14 -13.57 -1.43
CA VAL A 452 -11.42 -14.83 -1.73
C VAL A 452 -11.52 -15.22 -3.21
N GLY A 453 -12.74 -15.19 -3.78
CA GLY A 453 -12.95 -15.47 -5.21
C GLY A 453 -12.32 -14.42 -6.12
N ASN A 454 -12.37 -13.14 -5.73
CA ASN A 454 -11.76 -12.04 -6.48
C ASN A 454 -10.24 -12.15 -6.50
N TYR A 455 -9.60 -12.54 -5.40
CA TYR A 455 -8.15 -12.76 -5.33
C TYR A 455 -7.72 -13.86 -6.29
N LYS A 456 -8.43 -15.00 -6.29
CA LYS A 456 -8.20 -16.09 -7.25
C LYS A 456 -8.31 -15.59 -8.69
N ASN A 457 -9.39 -14.88 -9.01
CA ASN A 457 -9.64 -14.38 -10.35
C ASN A 457 -8.58 -13.36 -10.78
N ALA A 458 -8.22 -12.42 -9.90
CA ALA A 458 -7.23 -11.40 -10.22
C ALA A 458 -5.83 -11.99 -10.44
N LEU A 459 -5.45 -13.03 -9.68
CA LEU A 459 -4.21 -13.78 -9.95
C LEU A 459 -4.25 -14.52 -11.29
N LEU A 460 -5.42 -15.08 -11.66
CA LEU A 460 -5.62 -15.79 -12.92
C LEU A 460 -5.54 -14.87 -14.14
N THR A 461 -6.16 -13.69 -14.08
CA THR A 461 -6.27 -12.77 -15.23
C THR A 461 -5.06 -11.86 -15.39
N SER A 462 -4.35 -11.58 -14.29
CA SER A 462 -3.15 -10.72 -14.25
C SER A 462 -2.16 -10.93 -15.41
N PRO A 463 -1.70 -12.16 -15.75
CA PRO A 463 -0.75 -12.36 -16.85
C PRO A 463 -1.27 -11.85 -18.22
N GLU A 464 -2.55 -12.07 -18.54
CA GLU A 464 -3.12 -11.60 -19.81
C GLU A 464 -3.34 -10.08 -19.79
N GLU A 465 -3.76 -9.54 -18.64
CA GLU A 465 -3.93 -8.10 -18.42
C GLU A 465 -2.60 -7.34 -18.50
N GLU A 466 -1.50 -7.92 -18.02
CA GLU A 466 -0.14 -7.39 -18.14
C GLU A 466 0.26 -7.14 -19.59
N LEU A 467 0.09 -8.15 -20.45
CA LEU A 467 0.40 -8.03 -21.88
C LEU A 467 -0.55 -7.07 -22.59
N SER A 468 -1.85 -7.15 -22.28
CA SER A 468 -2.88 -6.28 -22.85
C SER A 468 -2.64 -4.81 -22.51
N SER A 469 -2.24 -4.54 -21.26
CA SER A 469 -1.93 -3.20 -20.79
C SER A 469 -0.67 -2.63 -21.45
N LEU A 470 0.39 -3.44 -21.60
CA LEU A 470 1.58 -3.03 -22.33
C LEU A 470 1.24 -2.67 -23.79
N MET A 471 0.42 -3.48 -24.47
CA MET A 471 -0.03 -3.19 -25.83
C MET A 471 -0.91 -1.94 -25.91
N ASN A 472 -1.79 -1.73 -24.92
CA ASN A 472 -2.59 -0.51 -24.81
C ASN A 472 -1.70 0.73 -24.63
N ALA A 473 -0.69 0.65 -23.76
CA ALA A 473 0.23 1.74 -23.48
C ALA A 473 1.08 2.12 -24.71
N LEU A 474 1.58 1.12 -25.46
CA LEU A 474 2.31 1.35 -26.72
C LEU A 474 1.44 1.96 -27.82
N LYS A 475 0.11 1.82 -27.75
CA LYS A 475 -0.86 2.51 -28.62
C LYS A 475 -1.19 3.94 -28.14
N GLY A 476 -0.55 4.42 -27.06
CA GLY A 476 -0.87 5.70 -26.44
C GLY A 476 -2.12 5.67 -25.54
N GLY A 477 -2.60 4.49 -25.17
CA GLY A 477 -3.74 4.31 -24.28
C GLY A 477 -3.43 4.61 -22.81
N TYR A 478 -4.47 4.84 -22.03
CA TYR A 478 -4.36 5.08 -20.59
C TYR A 478 -4.07 3.79 -19.83
N THR A 479 -3.02 3.78 -19.00
CA THR A 479 -2.74 2.70 -18.04
C THR A 479 -3.28 3.08 -16.67
N ALA A 480 -4.22 2.28 -16.16
CA ALA A 480 -4.88 2.53 -14.88
C ALA A 480 -3.89 2.52 -13.71
N PRO A 481 -4.08 3.36 -12.68
CA PRO A 481 -3.23 3.38 -11.51
C PRO A 481 -3.51 2.18 -10.60
N THR A 482 -2.52 1.79 -9.82
CA THR A 482 -2.66 0.76 -8.78
C THR A 482 -1.81 1.11 -7.56
N PRO A 483 -2.22 0.77 -6.33
CA PRO A 483 -1.24 0.69 -5.26
C PRO A 483 -0.22 -0.41 -5.61
N GLY A 484 1.02 -0.23 -5.18
CA GLY A 484 1.99 -1.32 -5.21
C GLY A 484 1.96 -2.16 -3.92
N GLY A 485 2.83 -3.16 -3.86
CA GLY A 485 3.00 -4.08 -2.74
C GLY A 485 2.81 -5.53 -3.16
N ASP A 486 3.38 -6.44 -2.37
CA ASP A 486 3.15 -7.87 -2.56
C ASP A 486 1.64 -8.20 -2.40
N PRO A 487 1.06 -9.08 -3.24
CA PRO A 487 -0.37 -9.43 -3.17
C PRO A 487 -0.84 -9.95 -1.81
N ILE A 488 0.04 -10.54 -1.01
CA ILE A 488 -0.27 -11.03 0.33
C ILE A 488 -0.51 -9.84 1.27
N ALA A 489 0.41 -8.87 1.25
CA ALA A 489 0.33 -7.70 2.11
C ALA A 489 -0.74 -6.71 1.61
N ASN A 490 -0.88 -6.56 0.29
CA ASN A 490 -1.82 -5.64 -0.34
C ASN A 490 -2.53 -6.29 -1.55
N PRO A 491 -3.60 -7.06 -1.32
CA PRO A 491 -4.38 -7.69 -2.39
C PRO A 491 -4.95 -6.69 -3.42
N ASN A 492 -5.13 -5.41 -3.05
CA ASN A 492 -5.64 -4.38 -3.96
C ASN A 492 -4.65 -4.01 -5.08
N ALA A 493 -3.39 -4.44 -4.96
CA ALA A 493 -2.38 -4.34 -6.03
C ALA A 493 -2.72 -5.23 -7.23
N LEU A 494 -3.63 -6.21 -7.07
CA LEU A 494 -4.14 -7.05 -8.15
C LEU A 494 -5.43 -6.47 -8.78
N PRO A 495 -5.68 -6.73 -10.07
CA PRO A 495 -4.79 -7.40 -11.03
C PRO A 495 -3.57 -6.53 -11.40
N THR A 496 -2.54 -7.14 -11.97
CA THR A 496 -1.33 -6.46 -12.46
C THR A 496 -1.52 -5.89 -13.87
N GLY A 497 -0.46 -5.35 -14.49
CA GLY A 497 -0.57 -4.57 -15.73
C GLY A 497 -1.00 -3.12 -15.48
N ARG A 498 -0.75 -2.58 -14.28
CA ARG A 498 -1.19 -1.24 -13.88
C ARG A 498 -0.02 -0.34 -13.49
N ASN A 499 -0.26 0.97 -13.50
CA ASN A 499 0.75 1.98 -13.22
C ASN A 499 0.82 2.27 -11.72
N MET A 500 1.81 1.67 -11.04
CA MET A 500 1.92 1.73 -9.58
C MET A 500 2.02 3.15 -9.02
N TYR A 501 1.51 3.36 -7.80
CA TYR A 501 1.77 4.52 -6.97
C TYR A 501 2.15 4.10 -5.54
N ALA A 502 2.89 4.97 -4.84
CA ALA A 502 3.22 4.83 -3.43
C ALA A 502 2.20 5.53 -2.52
N ILE A 503 2.39 5.47 -1.21
CA ILE A 503 1.50 6.09 -0.24
C ILE A 503 1.64 7.62 -0.15
N ASN A 504 0.66 8.27 0.48
CA ASN A 504 0.77 9.68 0.85
C ASN A 504 1.70 9.85 2.06
N ALA A 505 2.92 10.32 1.81
CA ALA A 505 3.94 10.51 2.85
C ALA A 505 3.57 11.59 3.89
N GLU A 506 2.69 12.55 3.55
CA GLU A 506 2.24 13.56 4.52
C GLU A 506 1.23 13.01 5.52
N ALA A 507 0.60 11.87 5.20
CA ALA A 507 -0.36 11.18 6.05
C ALA A 507 0.28 10.00 6.81
N THR A 508 1.60 9.97 6.92
CA THR A 508 2.35 8.93 7.64
C THR A 508 3.20 9.52 8.78
N PRO A 509 3.40 8.79 9.89
CA PRO A 509 2.90 7.45 10.18
C PRO A 509 1.37 7.40 10.26
N THR A 510 0.77 6.34 9.72
CA THR A 510 -0.68 6.13 9.88
C THR A 510 -1.01 5.83 11.36
N GLU A 511 -2.27 6.00 11.78
CA GLU A 511 -2.69 5.66 13.15
C GLU A 511 -2.38 4.19 13.50
N SER A 512 -2.59 3.26 12.57
CA SER A 512 -2.24 1.85 12.79
C SER A 512 -0.72 1.63 12.86
N ALA A 513 0.05 2.34 12.03
CA ALA A 513 1.51 2.30 12.08
C ALA A 513 2.06 2.88 13.38
N TRP A 514 1.40 3.89 13.94
CA TRP A 514 1.75 4.47 15.23
C TRP A 514 1.67 3.45 16.38
N GLU A 515 0.53 2.78 16.51
CA GLU A 515 0.31 1.75 17.53
C GLU A 515 1.31 0.59 17.37
N LYS A 516 1.55 0.14 16.14
CA LYS A 516 2.59 -0.87 15.83
C LYS A 516 3.99 -0.38 16.22
N GLY A 517 4.33 0.86 15.90
CA GLY A 517 5.61 1.47 16.24
C GLY A 517 5.86 1.51 17.75
N ILE A 518 4.84 1.86 18.54
CA ILE A 518 4.90 1.81 20.01
C ILE A 518 5.17 0.39 20.50
N ALA A 519 4.44 -0.60 19.98
CA ALA A 519 4.61 -2.00 20.35
C ALA A 519 6.04 -2.49 20.06
N LEU A 520 6.56 -2.18 18.87
CA LEU A 520 7.93 -2.51 18.46
C LEU A 520 8.98 -1.82 19.35
N ALA A 521 8.75 -0.55 19.73
CA ALA A 521 9.65 0.18 20.61
C ALA A 521 9.71 -0.45 22.01
N LYS A 522 8.54 -0.72 22.61
CA LYS A 522 8.44 -1.40 23.91
C LYS A 522 9.10 -2.77 23.88
N GLN A 523 8.79 -3.59 22.88
CA GLN A 523 9.40 -4.90 22.70
C GLN A 523 10.93 -4.81 22.57
N THR A 524 11.44 -3.80 21.84
CA THR A 524 12.88 -3.57 21.70
C THR A 524 13.53 -3.25 23.05
N ILE A 525 12.92 -2.36 23.84
CA ILE A 525 13.40 -2.00 25.18
C ILE A 525 13.37 -3.21 26.11
N ASP A 526 12.27 -3.96 26.14
CA ASP A 526 12.11 -5.12 27.02
C ASP A 526 13.10 -6.22 26.67
N THR A 527 13.27 -6.50 25.37
CA THR A 527 14.28 -7.47 24.89
C THR A 527 15.70 -7.02 25.27
N TYR A 528 15.99 -5.72 25.18
CA TYR A 528 17.30 -5.21 25.56
C TYR A 528 17.55 -5.37 27.07
N LYS A 529 16.57 -5.01 27.92
CA LYS A 529 16.64 -5.16 29.38
C LYS A 529 16.92 -6.60 29.79
N GLN A 530 16.16 -7.55 29.24
CA GLN A 530 16.33 -8.99 29.51
C GLN A 530 17.75 -9.48 29.19
N ARG A 531 18.39 -8.92 28.16
CA ARG A 531 19.74 -9.32 27.72
C ARG A 531 20.87 -8.54 28.40
N HIS A 532 20.56 -7.43 29.09
CA HIS A 532 21.55 -6.50 29.63
C HIS A 532 21.22 -6.07 31.06
N ASN A 533 20.86 -7.04 31.92
CA ASN A 533 20.66 -6.83 33.37
C ASN A 533 19.75 -5.65 33.69
N ASP A 534 18.58 -5.59 33.04
CA ASP A 534 17.56 -4.54 33.19
C ASP A 534 18.02 -3.12 32.82
N SER A 535 19.15 -2.98 32.13
CA SER A 535 19.59 -1.68 31.62
C SER A 535 18.74 -1.22 30.42
N ILE A 536 18.65 0.10 30.25
CA ILE A 536 17.92 0.73 29.14
C ILE A 536 18.92 1.04 28.01
N PRO A 537 18.57 0.76 26.73
CA PRO A 537 19.44 1.10 25.61
C PRO A 537 19.64 2.62 25.56
N ARG A 538 20.90 3.07 25.59
CA ARG A 538 21.24 4.51 25.54
C ARG A 538 21.30 5.07 24.13
N LYS A 539 21.53 4.21 23.14
CA LYS A 539 21.60 4.55 21.71
C LYS A 539 21.04 3.39 20.91
N VAL A 540 20.24 3.70 19.90
CA VAL A 540 19.69 2.72 18.95
C VAL A 540 19.90 3.28 17.55
N SER A 541 20.37 2.45 16.63
CA SER A 541 20.53 2.80 15.23
C SER A 541 19.40 2.17 14.43
N TYR A 542 18.80 2.94 13.52
CA TYR A 542 17.76 2.50 12.62
C TYR A 542 18.21 2.69 11.18
N THR A 543 17.82 1.75 10.32
CA THR A 543 17.96 1.87 8.86
C THR A 543 16.56 1.97 8.28
N LEU A 544 16.29 3.05 7.56
CA LEU A 544 14.98 3.32 6.98
C LEU A 544 14.98 2.97 5.50
N TRP A 545 14.05 2.10 5.09
CA TRP A 545 13.87 1.69 3.70
C TRP A 545 12.54 2.17 3.17
N SER A 546 12.51 2.58 1.91
CA SER A 546 11.28 3.08 1.27
C SER A 546 10.20 1.99 1.15
N SER A 547 10.58 0.75 0.81
CA SER A 547 9.63 -0.37 0.71
C SER A 547 8.96 -0.66 2.06
N GLU A 548 9.74 -0.77 3.14
CA GLU A 548 9.19 -0.97 4.48
C GLU A 548 8.28 0.19 4.89
N PHE A 549 8.69 1.43 4.65
CA PHE A 549 7.88 2.60 4.95
C PHE A 549 6.52 2.58 4.22
N ILE A 550 6.52 2.17 2.94
CA ILE A 550 5.30 2.05 2.13
C ILE A 550 4.40 0.93 2.65
N GLU A 551 4.97 -0.24 2.92
CA GLU A 551 4.22 -1.44 3.35
C GLU A 551 3.63 -1.30 4.75
N THR A 552 4.37 -0.66 5.67
CA THR A 552 3.95 -0.53 7.07
C THR A 552 3.19 0.76 7.34
N GLY A 553 3.13 1.67 6.37
CA GLY A 553 2.59 3.02 6.57
C GLY A 553 3.42 3.86 7.55
N GLY A 554 4.72 3.56 7.68
CA GLY A 554 5.68 4.29 8.51
C GLY A 554 5.84 3.77 9.94
N ALA A 555 5.68 2.47 10.19
CA ALA A 555 5.75 1.90 11.54
C ALA A 555 7.14 2.07 12.18
N THR A 556 8.22 1.93 11.41
CA THR A 556 9.58 2.18 11.91
C THR A 556 9.82 3.64 12.27
N ILE A 557 9.22 4.59 11.53
CA ILE A 557 9.28 6.01 11.89
C ILE A 557 8.54 6.26 13.22
N ALA A 558 7.35 5.68 13.38
CA ALA A 558 6.63 5.75 14.66
C ALA A 558 7.43 5.16 15.82
N GLN A 559 8.12 4.04 15.60
CA GLN A 559 9.01 3.45 16.59
C GLN A 559 10.12 4.42 17.01
N VAL A 560 10.78 5.08 16.05
CA VAL A 560 11.83 6.07 16.32
C VAL A 560 11.29 7.25 17.12
N LEU A 561 10.15 7.82 16.70
CA LEU A 561 9.52 8.95 17.39
C LEU A 561 9.18 8.61 18.84
N TYR A 562 8.57 7.44 19.08
CA TYR A 562 8.27 6.98 20.43
C TYR A 562 9.53 6.77 21.28
N MET A 563 10.60 6.21 20.71
CA MET A 563 11.89 6.04 21.42
C MET A 563 12.55 7.38 21.78
N LEU A 564 12.26 8.45 21.04
CA LEU A 564 12.69 9.81 21.33
C LEU A 564 11.77 10.54 22.33
N GLY A 565 10.58 9.99 22.61
CA GLY A 565 9.56 10.62 23.46
C GLY A 565 8.81 11.76 22.78
N VAL A 566 8.62 11.69 21.46
CA VAL A 566 7.86 12.65 20.62
C VAL A 566 6.44 12.17 20.39
#